data_AF-A0A9R1ICU2-F1
#
_entry.id   AF-A0A9R1ICU2-F1
#
_cell.length_a   1.000
_cell.length_b   1.000
_cell.length_c   1.000
_cell.angle_alpha   90.00
_cell.angle_beta   90.00
_cell.angle_gamma   90.00
#
_symmetry.space_group_name_H-M   'P 1'
#
loop_
_entity.id
_entity.type
_entity.pdbx_description
1 polymer ?
#
loop_
_entity_poly.entity_id
_entity_poly.type
_entity_poly.pdbx_seq_one_letter_code
_entity_poly.pdbx_strand_id
1 'polypeptide(L)'
;MALDRQHAHFLSEFSISLLFGELYTKIKMIISGLGLCLHLLLPFLTLASILLFSTSHKYHDYNATDVKLTYILFCCTLPLDFLLLLLGPAIAGFGFIKVSQYSLLSFHARKKRPTTLMKLATVVCCKDHVNMHCYIKHGPSDSSSTIAELVLGYVNDGWKGYIHNAASYKIFNNHRGEWTLKKHRLGHAKRLGWSLKMAFDRSVLFWHIATDLCFHHQSTTPRGQECAVQSRVISNYMAYLLSIRPEMLMLGTRKGIFMVACDDVELMLGSELATDVRGLAQDEHVRWEVIQGVWVEMLCYSASRCRGYLHAKNMNEGPELLSYVWILLSLMGMETSADRYQMSEPPETKEEEEVEGGEVGAEGRSIQHEINIHV
;
A
#
# COMPACT_ATOMS: atom_id res chain seq x y z
N MET A 1 27.32 -23.87 -12.68
CA MET A 1 26.07 -24.24 -12.01
C MET A 1 25.20 -22.99 -12.03
N ALA A 2 24.38 -22.82 -13.07
CA ALA A 2 23.57 -21.62 -13.23
C ALA A 2 22.46 -21.66 -12.17
N LEU A 3 22.52 -20.73 -11.21
CA LEU A 3 21.41 -20.51 -10.29
C LEU A 3 20.23 -20.09 -11.16
N ASP A 4 19.20 -20.93 -11.21
CA ASP A 4 17.98 -20.66 -11.95
C ASP A 4 17.42 -19.29 -11.53
N ARG A 5 17.03 -18.47 -12.50
CA ARG A 5 16.62 -17.08 -12.28
C ARG A 5 15.42 -17.00 -11.32
N GLN A 6 14.59 -18.04 -11.32
CA GLN A 6 13.47 -18.19 -10.40
C GLN A 6 13.94 -18.48 -8.96
N HIS A 7 15.01 -19.26 -8.78
CA HIS A 7 15.64 -19.46 -7.47
C HIS A 7 16.31 -18.19 -6.94
N ALA A 8 16.98 -17.41 -7.79
CA ALA A 8 17.56 -16.12 -7.38
C ALA A 8 16.47 -15.11 -6.97
N HIS A 9 15.35 -15.07 -7.70
CA HIS A 9 14.20 -14.24 -7.39
C HIS A 9 13.56 -14.65 -6.07
N PHE A 10 13.32 -15.95 -5.86
CA PHE A 10 12.80 -16.49 -4.62
C PHE A 10 13.71 -16.20 -3.42
N LEU A 11 15.03 -16.36 -3.57
CA LEU A 11 15.98 -16.03 -2.51
C LEU A 11 16.00 -14.53 -2.20
N SER A 12 15.86 -13.68 -3.21
CA SER A 12 15.75 -12.23 -3.03
C SER A 12 14.45 -11.89 -2.30
N GLU A 13 13.30 -12.36 -2.76
CA GLU A 13 11.99 -12.11 -2.13
C GLU A 13 11.92 -12.67 -0.69
N PHE A 14 12.50 -13.85 -0.47
CA PHE A 14 12.66 -14.44 0.87
C PHE A 14 13.54 -13.56 1.75
N SER A 15 14.70 -13.12 1.24
CA SER A 15 15.61 -12.23 1.98
C SER A 15 14.97 -10.88 2.29
N ILE A 16 14.15 -10.34 1.39
CA ILE A 16 13.44 -9.07 1.56
C ILE A 16 12.31 -9.22 2.56
N SER A 17 11.56 -10.33 2.49
CA SER A 17 10.53 -10.67 3.48
C SER A 17 11.15 -10.92 4.86
N LEU A 18 12.36 -11.48 4.92
CA LEU A 18 13.11 -11.71 6.15
C LEU A 18 13.69 -10.41 6.71
N LEU A 19 14.26 -9.53 5.88
CA LEU A 19 14.68 -8.16 6.25
C LEU A 19 13.49 -7.33 6.74
N PHE A 20 12.35 -7.43 6.06
CA PHE A 20 11.11 -6.81 6.49
C PHE A 20 10.64 -7.40 7.83
N GLY A 21 10.66 -8.72 7.98
CA GLY A 21 10.40 -9.38 9.27
C GLY A 21 11.34 -8.89 10.38
N GLU A 22 12.64 -8.77 10.12
CA GLU A 22 13.65 -8.31 11.07
C GLU A 22 13.47 -6.84 11.47
N LEU A 23 13.08 -5.98 10.51
CA LEU A 23 12.82 -4.56 10.74
C LEU A 23 11.48 -4.34 11.47
N TYR A 24 10.45 -5.10 11.12
CA TYR A 24 9.05 -4.83 11.52
C TYR A 24 8.53 -5.71 12.65
N THR A 25 9.25 -6.76 13.05
CA THR A 25 8.84 -7.60 14.18
C THR A 25 9.96 -7.67 15.22
N LYS A 26 9.62 -8.06 16.45
CA LYS A 26 10.62 -8.39 17.47
C LYS A 26 11.43 -9.65 17.12
N ILE A 27 11.37 -10.18 15.89
CA ILE A 27 12.11 -11.36 15.43
C ILE A 27 13.59 -11.27 15.75
N LYS A 28 14.24 -10.12 15.57
CA LYS A 28 15.67 -9.98 15.94
C LYS A 28 15.89 -10.18 17.45
N MET A 29 14.98 -9.67 18.28
CA MET A 29 14.97 -9.90 19.73
C MET A 29 14.50 -11.31 20.11
N ILE A 30 13.80 -12.05 19.25
CA ILE A 30 13.34 -13.43 19.52
C ILE A 30 14.42 -14.45 19.08
N ILE A 31 15.07 -14.21 17.93
CA ILE A 31 16.07 -15.09 17.31
C ILE A 31 17.50 -14.78 17.82
N SER A 32 17.79 -13.57 18.28
CA SER A 32 19.10 -13.28 18.90
C SER A 32 19.37 -14.22 20.07
N GLY A 33 20.64 -14.63 20.26
CA GLY A 33 21.01 -15.54 21.34
C GLY A 33 20.57 -15.07 22.72
N LEU A 34 20.70 -13.76 23.01
CA LEU A 34 20.20 -13.15 24.25
C LEU A 34 18.67 -13.23 24.36
N GLY A 35 17.99 -12.96 23.24
CA GLY A 35 16.56 -13.05 23.08
C GLY A 35 15.98 -14.43 23.36
N LEU A 36 16.57 -15.44 22.74
CA LEU A 36 16.20 -16.83 22.91
C LEU A 36 16.43 -17.28 24.36
N CYS A 37 17.55 -16.88 24.97
CA CYS A 37 17.81 -17.12 26.39
C CYS A 37 16.73 -16.49 27.29
N LEU A 38 16.34 -15.24 27.05
CA LEU A 38 15.30 -14.58 27.83
C LEU A 38 13.93 -15.26 27.66
N HIS A 39 13.54 -15.66 26.44
CA HIS A 39 12.30 -16.40 26.19
C HIS A 39 12.29 -17.79 26.81
N LEU A 40 13.44 -18.49 26.82
CA LEU A 40 13.59 -19.76 27.51
C LEU A 40 13.47 -19.59 29.03
N LEU A 41 14.01 -18.49 29.60
CA LEU A 41 14.02 -18.22 31.03
C LEU A 41 12.65 -17.78 31.59
N LEU A 42 11.86 -17.02 30.83
CA LEU A 42 10.55 -16.50 31.21
C LEU A 42 9.60 -17.54 31.85
N PRO A 43 9.32 -18.71 31.23
CA PRO A 43 8.44 -19.71 31.83
C PRO A 43 9.02 -20.32 33.13
N PHE A 44 10.34 -20.39 33.26
CA PHE A 44 10.96 -20.86 34.51
C PHE A 44 10.90 -19.80 35.61
N LEU A 45 11.01 -18.52 35.27
CA LEU A 45 10.82 -17.42 36.23
C LEU A 45 9.38 -17.32 36.71
N THR A 46 8.39 -17.54 35.83
CA THR A 46 6.98 -17.58 36.23
C THR A 46 6.67 -18.81 37.06
N LEU A 47 7.23 -19.98 36.72
CA LEU A 47 7.15 -21.18 37.56
C LEU A 47 7.80 -20.97 38.94
N ALA A 48 9.00 -20.36 39.00
CA ALA A 48 9.66 -20.02 40.25
C ALA A 48 8.84 -19.04 41.09
N SER A 49 8.22 -18.04 40.45
CA SER A 49 7.32 -17.09 41.10
C SER A 49 6.08 -17.79 41.68
N ILE A 50 5.51 -18.77 40.97
CA ILE A 50 4.40 -19.61 41.46
C ILE A 50 4.82 -20.41 42.68
N LEU A 51 6.02 -21.02 42.67
CA LEU A 51 6.53 -21.84 43.77
C LEU A 51 6.88 -20.99 45.00
N LEU A 52 7.51 -19.83 44.81
CA LEU A 52 7.77 -18.88 45.89
C LEU A 52 6.47 -18.35 46.47
N PHE A 53 5.50 -18.04 45.61
CA PHE A 53 4.19 -17.63 46.05
C PHE A 53 3.51 -18.77 46.81
N SER A 54 3.50 -20.01 46.32
CA SER A 54 2.81 -21.12 47.01
C SER A 54 3.43 -21.50 48.36
N THR A 55 4.73 -21.29 48.54
CA THR A 55 5.46 -21.59 49.78
C THR A 55 5.44 -20.43 50.79
N SER A 56 5.12 -19.20 50.37
CA SER A 56 4.98 -18.07 51.29
C SER A 56 3.76 -18.22 52.21
N HIS A 57 3.94 -17.93 53.50
CA HIS A 57 2.85 -17.90 54.48
C HIS A 57 1.94 -16.70 54.21
N LYS A 58 0.71 -16.94 53.75
CA LYS A 58 -0.26 -15.88 53.39
C LYS A 58 -1.51 -15.83 54.27
N TYR A 59 -1.64 -16.76 55.20
CA TYR A 59 -2.89 -16.99 55.94
C TYR A 59 -3.24 -15.87 56.93
N HIS A 60 -2.30 -14.97 57.26
CA HIS A 60 -2.53 -13.90 58.23
C HIS A 60 -2.34 -12.47 57.69
N ASP A 61 -1.51 -12.24 56.66
CA ASP A 61 -1.11 -10.89 56.25
C ASP A 61 -1.75 -10.38 54.94
N TYR A 62 -2.44 -11.24 54.18
CA TYR A 62 -2.95 -10.91 52.84
C TYR A 62 -4.44 -11.18 52.67
N ASN A 63 -5.12 -10.33 51.90
CA ASN A 63 -6.53 -10.51 51.57
C ASN A 63 -6.73 -11.76 50.69
N ALA A 64 -7.71 -12.59 51.04
CA ALA A 64 -8.00 -13.83 50.32
C ALA A 64 -8.36 -13.60 48.84
N THR A 65 -8.94 -12.44 48.51
CA THR A 65 -9.24 -12.06 47.11
C THR A 65 -7.97 -11.85 46.30
N ASP A 66 -6.96 -11.18 46.86
CA ASP A 66 -5.70 -10.87 46.17
C ASP A 66 -4.86 -12.14 45.95
N VAL A 67 -4.93 -13.07 46.90
CA VAL A 67 -4.31 -14.40 46.75
C VAL A 67 -4.96 -15.17 45.60
N LYS A 68 -6.31 -15.16 45.50
CA LYS A 68 -7.03 -15.79 44.39
C LYS A 68 -6.70 -15.14 43.04
N LEU A 69 -6.70 -13.82 42.96
CA LEU A 69 -6.34 -13.08 41.74
C LEU A 69 -4.93 -13.42 41.27
N THR A 70 -3.97 -13.49 42.18
CA THR A 70 -2.59 -13.85 41.86
C THR A 70 -2.48 -15.28 41.29
N TYR A 71 -3.19 -16.25 41.86
CA TYR A 71 -3.22 -17.61 41.30
C TYR A 71 -3.90 -17.66 39.92
N ILE A 72 -4.97 -16.89 39.70
CA ILE A 72 -5.62 -16.79 38.39
C ILE A 72 -4.65 -16.22 37.35
N LEU A 73 -3.95 -15.14 37.69
CA LEU A 73 -2.92 -14.55 36.82
C LEU A 73 -1.85 -15.57 36.48
N PHE A 74 -1.33 -16.31 37.47
CA PHE A 74 -0.34 -17.36 37.22
C PHE A 74 -0.87 -18.51 36.34
N CYS A 75 -2.11 -18.94 36.53
CA CYS A 75 -2.74 -19.97 35.70
C CYS A 75 -2.94 -19.50 34.24
N CYS A 76 -3.05 -18.20 33.98
CA CYS A 76 -3.10 -17.65 32.63
C CYS A 76 -1.70 -17.43 32.06
N THR A 77 -0.77 -16.86 32.83
CA THR A 77 0.56 -16.47 32.36
C THR A 77 1.45 -17.67 32.03
N LEU A 78 1.45 -18.72 32.85
CA LEU A 78 2.32 -19.88 32.62
C LEU A 78 2.03 -20.58 31.28
N PRO A 79 0.77 -20.93 30.92
CA PRO A 79 0.46 -21.44 29.59
C PRO A 79 0.76 -20.46 28.46
N LEU A 80 0.52 -19.15 28.64
CA LEU A 80 0.83 -18.13 27.64
C LEU A 80 2.34 -18.06 27.33
N ASP A 81 3.20 -18.11 28.35
CA ASP A 81 4.65 -18.10 28.20
C ASP A 81 5.16 -19.36 27.47
N PHE A 82 4.62 -20.53 27.84
CA PHE A 82 4.95 -21.80 27.16
C PHE A 82 4.43 -21.83 25.72
N LEU A 83 3.25 -21.28 25.47
CA LEU A 83 2.67 -21.16 24.12
C LEU A 83 3.51 -20.23 23.25
N LEU A 84 3.99 -19.10 23.80
CA LEU A 84 4.85 -18.16 23.11
C LEU A 84 6.24 -18.76 22.81
N LEU A 85 6.77 -19.57 23.73
CA LEU A 85 8.03 -20.31 23.52
C LEU A 85 7.88 -21.37 22.42
N LEU A 86 6.77 -22.10 22.39
CA LEU A 86 6.52 -23.18 21.44
C LEU A 86 6.15 -22.67 20.03
N LEU A 87 5.29 -21.65 19.95
CA LEU A 87 4.80 -21.10 18.68
C LEU A 87 5.64 -19.93 18.17
N GLY A 88 6.46 -19.27 19.00
CA GLY A 88 7.22 -18.08 18.64
C GLY A 88 8.07 -18.23 17.37
N PRO A 89 8.89 -19.29 17.23
CA PRO A 89 9.68 -19.55 16.02
C PRO A 89 8.80 -19.83 14.78
N ALA A 90 7.65 -20.47 14.94
CA ALA A 90 6.71 -20.73 13.85
C ALA A 90 5.94 -19.46 13.43
N ILE A 91 5.58 -18.59 14.37
CA ILE A 91 4.92 -17.30 14.10
C ILE A 91 5.88 -16.35 13.36
N ALA A 92 7.16 -16.38 13.72
CA ALA A 92 8.23 -15.60 13.07
C ALA A 92 8.48 -16.01 11.61
N GLY A 93 8.34 -17.31 11.29
CA GLY A 93 8.67 -17.85 9.97
C GLY A 93 7.58 -17.73 8.89
N PHE A 94 6.32 -17.42 9.27
CA PHE A 94 5.17 -17.53 8.36
C PHE A 94 4.29 -16.28 8.25
N GLY A 95 4.78 -15.13 8.72
CA GLY A 95 4.03 -13.87 8.65
C GLY A 95 3.93 -13.31 7.23
N PHE A 96 3.03 -13.85 6.39
CA PHE A 96 2.67 -13.19 5.13
C PHE A 96 2.04 -11.81 5.42
N ILE A 97 2.41 -10.82 4.63
CA ILE A 97 1.90 -9.46 4.79
C ILE A 97 0.42 -9.47 4.37
N LYS A 98 -0.48 -9.30 5.34
CA LYS A 98 -1.92 -9.25 5.05
C LYS A 98 -2.25 -7.98 4.27
N VAL A 99 -2.79 -8.13 3.07
CA VAL A 99 -3.22 -6.99 2.25
C VAL A 99 -4.61 -6.54 2.68
N SER A 100 -4.72 -5.38 3.30
CA SER A 100 -6.01 -4.78 3.69
C SER A 100 -6.90 -4.53 2.46
N GLN A 101 -8.19 -4.83 2.58
CA GLN A 101 -9.16 -4.74 1.49
C GLN A 101 -10.28 -3.76 1.84
N TYR A 102 -10.54 -2.83 0.93
CA TYR A 102 -11.63 -1.87 1.04
C TYR A 102 -12.36 -1.72 -0.30
N SER A 103 -13.65 -2.04 -0.31
CA SER A 103 -14.52 -1.91 -1.49
C SER A 103 -15.46 -0.73 -1.30
N LEU A 104 -15.42 0.24 -2.22
CA LEU A 104 -16.30 1.42 -2.19
C LEU A 104 -17.76 1.05 -2.37
N LEU A 105 -18.07 0.10 -3.26
CA LEU A 105 -19.42 -0.42 -3.45
C LEU A 105 -20.00 -0.99 -2.16
N SER A 106 -19.19 -1.77 -1.44
CA SER A 106 -19.59 -2.36 -0.16
C SER A 106 -19.83 -1.28 0.90
N PHE A 107 -19.00 -0.24 0.93
CA PHE A 107 -19.18 0.90 1.84
C PHE A 107 -20.47 1.68 1.55
N HIS A 108 -20.72 2.03 0.28
CA HIS A 108 -21.92 2.76 -0.13
C HIS A 108 -23.20 1.95 0.10
N ALA A 109 -23.17 0.65 -0.19
CA ALA A 109 -24.29 -0.25 0.10
C ALA A 109 -24.64 -0.25 1.60
N ARG A 110 -23.64 -0.28 2.48
CA ARG A 110 -23.83 -0.20 3.94
C ARG A 110 -24.32 1.17 4.39
N LYS A 111 -23.85 2.27 3.79
CA LYS A 111 -24.36 3.61 4.08
C LYS A 111 -25.85 3.72 3.75
N LYS A 112 -26.29 3.10 2.65
CA LYS A 112 -27.71 3.02 2.26
C LYS A 112 -28.53 2.09 3.16
N ARG A 113 -27.95 0.98 3.63
CA ARG A 113 -28.61 -0.03 4.49
C ARG A 113 -27.74 -0.39 5.71
N PRO A 114 -27.78 0.42 6.79
CA PRO A 114 -26.90 0.22 7.94
C PRO A 114 -27.30 -1.01 8.76
N THR A 115 -26.30 -1.78 9.21
CA THR A 115 -26.46 -2.94 10.10
C THR A 115 -26.88 -2.52 11.51
N THR A 116 -27.39 -3.46 12.32
CA THR A 116 -27.70 -3.21 13.74
C THR A 116 -26.47 -2.73 14.51
N LEU A 117 -25.29 -3.32 14.24
CA LEU A 117 -24.02 -2.88 14.79
C LEU A 117 -23.70 -1.42 14.42
N MET A 118 -23.88 -1.01 13.16
CA MET A 118 -23.69 0.39 12.74
C MET A 118 -24.67 1.35 13.41
N LYS A 119 -25.94 0.93 13.59
CA LYS A 119 -26.94 1.74 14.28
C LYS A 119 -26.52 1.98 15.73
N LEU A 120 -26.06 0.94 16.43
CA LEU A 120 -25.52 1.05 17.79
C LEU A 120 -24.24 1.90 17.83
N ALA A 121 -23.31 1.70 16.90
CA ALA A 121 -22.08 2.48 16.80
C ALA A 121 -22.35 3.99 16.58
N THR A 122 -23.45 4.33 15.93
CA THR A 122 -23.89 5.72 15.76
C THR A 122 -24.36 6.31 17.09
N VAL A 123 -25.07 5.55 17.92
CA VAL A 123 -25.50 5.97 19.27
C VAL A 123 -24.30 6.22 20.19
N VAL A 124 -23.24 5.42 20.06
CA VAL A 124 -22.02 5.52 20.88
C VAL A 124 -20.98 6.48 20.25
N CYS A 125 -21.33 7.21 19.18
CA CYS A 125 -20.43 8.11 18.45
C CYS A 125 -19.12 7.45 17.95
N CYS A 126 -19.12 6.12 17.75
CA CYS A 126 -17.96 5.34 17.30
C CYS A 126 -18.15 4.74 15.89
N LYS A 127 -19.13 5.22 15.14
CA LYS A 127 -19.48 4.74 13.79
C LYS A 127 -18.27 4.63 12.86
N ASP A 128 -17.41 5.64 12.86
CA ASP A 128 -16.24 5.66 11.97
C ASP A 128 -15.20 4.60 12.38
N HIS A 129 -15.05 4.39 13.69
CA HIS A 129 -14.14 3.39 14.24
C HIS A 129 -14.63 1.96 13.97
N VAL A 130 -15.94 1.71 14.13
CA VAL A 130 -16.57 0.41 13.80
C VAL A 130 -16.52 0.14 12.29
N ASN A 131 -16.75 1.16 11.47
CA ASN A 131 -16.57 1.07 10.01
C ASN A 131 -15.15 0.66 9.64
N MET A 132 -14.16 1.22 10.34
CA MET A 132 -12.75 0.93 10.13
C MET A 132 -12.42 -0.49 10.58
N HIS A 133 -12.63 -0.85 11.85
CA HIS A 133 -12.08 -2.08 12.40
C HIS A 133 -12.92 -3.34 12.19
N CYS A 134 -14.24 -3.22 11.99
CA CYS A 134 -15.10 -4.41 11.85
C CYS A 134 -15.35 -4.84 10.40
N TYR A 135 -15.00 -3.98 9.43
CA TYR A 135 -15.37 -4.21 8.02
C TYR A 135 -14.19 -4.17 7.04
N ILE A 136 -12.97 -3.88 7.50
CA ILE A 136 -11.77 -4.15 6.72
C ILE A 136 -11.58 -5.67 6.68
N LYS A 137 -11.58 -6.23 5.47
CA LYS A 137 -11.19 -7.62 5.24
C LYS A 137 -9.71 -7.66 4.84
N HIS A 138 -9.11 -8.84 4.92
CA HIS A 138 -7.78 -9.06 4.34
C HIS A 138 -7.93 -9.91 3.08
N GLY A 139 -7.06 -9.66 2.09
CA GLY A 139 -6.99 -10.44 0.86
C GLY A 139 -6.47 -11.87 1.13
N PRO A 140 -6.46 -12.73 0.09
CA PRO A 140 -5.80 -14.02 0.13
C PRO A 140 -4.36 -13.94 0.69
N SER A 141 -3.90 -15.00 1.35
CA SER A 141 -2.60 -15.01 2.06
C SER A 141 -1.39 -14.86 1.14
N ASP A 142 -1.52 -15.24 -0.13
CA ASP A 142 -0.52 -15.14 -1.20
C ASP A 142 -0.53 -13.80 -1.93
N SER A 143 -1.48 -12.91 -1.63
CA SER A 143 -1.63 -11.63 -2.34
C SER A 143 -0.37 -10.76 -2.28
N SER A 144 0.35 -10.77 -1.15
CA SER A 144 1.55 -9.93 -1.01
C SER A 144 2.70 -10.39 -1.90
N SER A 145 2.93 -11.70 -2.04
CA SER A 145 4.01 -12.25 -2.88
C SER A 145 3.69 -12.02 -4.36
N THR A 146 2.44 -12.25 -4.77
CA THR A 146 2.02 -11.98 -6.14
C THR A 146 2.18 -10.49 -6.52
N ILE A 147 1.85 -9.57 -5.60
CA ILE A 147 2.08 -8.13 -5.83
C ILE A 147 3.58 -7.83 -5.89
N ALA A 148 4.40 -8.49 -5.07
CA ALA A 148 5.85 -8.35 -5.10
C ALA A 148 6.41 -8.74 -6.49
N GLU A 149 5.99 -9.87 -7.04
CA GLU A 149 6.38 -10.35 -8.37
C GLU A 149 6.01 -9.34 -9.46
N LEU A 150 4.81 -8.75 -9.40
CA LEU A 150 4.38 -7.72 -10.34
C LEU A 150 5.24 -6.45 -10.26
N VAL A 151 5.57 -5.99 -9.04
CA VAL A 151 6.47 -4.84 -8.81
C VAL A 151 7.87 -5.14 -9.33
N LEU A 152 8.40 -6.32 -9.04
CA LEU A 152 9.72 -6.77 -9.49
C LEU A 152 9.79 -6.83 -11.03
N GLY A 153 8.73 -7.34 -11.67
CA GLY A 153 8.57 -7.33 -13.12
C GLY A 153 8.59 -5.90 -13.68
N TYR A 154 7.75 -5.01 -13.14
CA TYR A 154 7.66 -3.61 -13.56
C TYR A 154 9.02 -2.88 -13.48
N VAL A 155 9.72 -3.00 -12.36
CA VAL A 155 11.01 -2.32 -12.17
C VAL A 155 12.09 -2.93 -13.06
N ASN A 156 12.13 -4.26 -13.21
CA ASN A 156 13.06 -4.91 -14.11
C ASN A 156 12.84 -4.51 -15.59
N ASP A 157 11.59 -4.31 -16.01
CA ASP A 157 11.27 -3.79 -17.34
C ASP A 157 11.67 -2.32 -17.46
N GLY A 158 11.48 -1.53 -16.40
CA GLY A 158 12.06 -0.20 -16.18
C GLY A 158 13.53 -0.11 -16.56
N TRP A 159 14.36 -0.87 -15.85
CA TRP A 159 15.80 -0.87 -16.02
C TRP A 159 16.26 -1.34 -17.41
N LYS A 160 15.54 -2.28 -18.03
CA LYS A 160 15.93 -2.83 -19.33
C LYS A 160 15.48 -1.99 -20.51
N GLY A 161 14.28 -1.41 -20.43
CA GLY A 161 13.60 -0.84 -21.59
C GLY A 161 13.36 0.66 -21.52
N TYR A 162 13.34 1.27 -20.33
CA TYR A 162 12.86 2.65 -20.17
C TYR A 162 13.87 3.60 -19.52
N ILE A 163 14.78 3.08 -18.69
CA ILE A 163 15.76 3.87 -17.94
C ILE A 163 17.12 3.79 -18.62
N HIS A 164 17.59 4.91 -19.16
CA HIS A 164 18.87 5.00 -19.87
C HIS A 164 19.79 6.11 -19.34
N ASN A 165 19.26 7.03 -18.52
CA ASN A 165 19.97 8.17 -17.94
C ASN A 165 19.19 8.75 -16.75
N ALA A 166 19.74 9.79 -16.11
CA ALA A 166 19.11 10.43 -14.96
C ALA A 166 17.72 11.04 -15.27
N ALA A 167 17.50 11.58 -16.46
CA ALA A 167 16.21 12.17 -16.85
C ALA A 167 15.12 11.09 -16.98
N SER A 168 15.40 10.01 -17.73
CA SER A 168 14.50 8.87 -17.88
C SER A 168 14.25 8.14 -16.55
N TYR A 169 15.24 8.07 -15.66
CA TYR A 169 15.08 7.58 -14.30
C TYR A 169 14.07 8.42 -13.50
N LYS A 170 14.20 9.75 -13.51
CA LYS A 170 13.25 10.64 -12.82
C LYS A 170 11.84 10.50 -13.39
N ILE A 171 11.70 10.46 -14.72
CA ILE A 171 10.42 10.27 -15.39
C ILE A 171 9.77 8.94 -14.96
N PHE A 172 10.54 7.84 -14.97
CA PHE A 172 10.03 6.53 -14.55
C PHE A 172 9.52 6.51 -13.10
N ASN A 173 10.22 7.17 -12.17
CA ASN A 173 9.81 7.28 -10.76
C ASN A 173 8.65 8.29 -10.53
N ASN A 174 8.33 9.10 -11.54
CA ASN A 174 7.22 10.07 -11.49
C ASN A 174 5.93 9.53 -12.11
N HIS A 175 6.00 8.47 -12.91
CA HIS A 175 4.80 7.88 -13.52
C HIS A 175 3.95 7.10 -12.51
N ARG A 176 2.65 7.07 -12.80
CA ARG A 176 1.56 6.48 -12.02
C ARG A 176 0.55 5.76 -12.93
N GLY A 177 0.99 5.33 -14.11
CA GLY A 177 0.19 4.63 -15.12
C GLY A 177 0.55 5.03 -16.56
N GLU A 178 1.33 6.11 -16.75
CA GLU A 178 1.64 6.67 -18.06
C GLU A 178 2.43 5.68 -18.93
N TRP A 179 3.32 4.86 -18.35
CA TRP A 179 4.06 3.87 -19.12
C TRP A 179 3.14 2.79 -19.68
N THR A 180 2.25 2.26 -18.84
CA THR A 180 1.26 1.26 -19.23
C THR A 180 0.35 1.81 -20.32
N LEU A 181 -0.20 3.02 -20.13
CA LEU A 181 -1.06 3.63 -21.15
C LEU A 181 -0.30 3.90 -22.46
N LYS A 182 0.97 4.31 -22.41
CA LYS A 182 1.80 4.51 -23.61
C LYS A 182 2.05 3.19 -24.34
N LYS A 183 2.39 2.12 -23.62
CA LYS A 183 2.63 0.76 -24.15
C LYS A 183 1.45 0.24 -24.95
N HIS A 184 0.23 0.49 -24.47
CA HIS A 184 -1.02 0.03 -25.12
C HIS A 184 -1.68 1.07 -26.04
N ARG A 185 -0.99 2.18 -26.36
CA ARG A 185 -1.54 3.28 -27.20
C ARG A 185 -2.84 3.89 -26.65
N LEU A 186 -2.96 3.96 -25.32
CA LEU A 186 -4.08 4.54 -24.56
C LEU A 186 -3.70 5.85 -23.85
N GLY A 187 -2.45 6.30 -23.96
CA GLY A 187 -1.92 7.48 -23.27
C GLY A 187 -2.37 8.85 -23.81
N HIS A 188 -3.08 8.91 -24.94
CA HIS A 188 -3.60 10.18 -25.46
C HIS A 188 -4.70 10.76 -24.56
N ALA A 189 -4.77 12.10 -24.48
CA ALA A 189 -5.75 12.82 -23.67
C ALA A 189 -7.21 12.52 -24.03
N LYS A 190 -7.48 12.08 -25.28
CA LYS A 190 -8.81 11.67 -25.77
C LYS A 190 -9.16 10.19 -25.48
N ARG A 191 -8.31 9.45 -24.75
CA ARG A 191 -8.55 8.06 -24.32
C ARG A 191 -8.45 8.00 -22.80
N LEU A 192 -7.47 7.30 -22.22
CA LEU A 192 -7.35 7.18 -20.75
C LEU A 192 -6.29 8.11 -20.16
N GLY A 193 -5.52 8.84 -20.97
CA GLY A 193 -4.45 9.71 -20.48
C GLY A 193 -4.95 10.82 -19.55
N TRP A 194 -6.18 11.32 -19.73
CA TRP A 194 -6.77 12.33 -18.84
C TRP A 194 -7.01 11.81 -17.42
N SER A 195 -7.27 10.50 -17.27
CA SER A 195 -7.48 9.86 -15.97
C SER A 195 -6.25 9.93 -15.06
N LEU A 196 -5.06 10.09 -15.67
CA LEU A 196 -3.78 10.23 -14.98
C LEU A 196 -3.33 11.68 -14.85
N LYS A 197 -4.07 12.68 -15.37
CA LYS A 197 -3.71 14.10 -15.25
C LYS A 197 -4.40 14.81 -14.08
N MET A 198 -5.46 14.23 -13.54
CA MET A 198 -6.18 14.74 -12.38
C MET A 198 -5.37 14.60 -11.08
N ALA A 199 -5.91 15.09 -9.96
CA ALA A 199 -5.33 14.84 -8.65
C ALA A 199 -5.22 13.32 -8.38
N PHE A 200 -4.17 12.87 -7.69
CA PHE A 200 -3.86 11.44 -7.61
C PHE A 200 -4.94 10.61 -6.91
N ASP A 201 -5.51 11.16 -5.84
CA ASP A 201 -6.66 10.62 -5.11
C ASP A 201 -7.87 10.40 -6.04
N ARG A 202 -8.11 11.35 -6.95
CA ARG A 202 -9.13 11.26 -7.99
C ARG A 202 -8.80 10.16 -9.01
N SER A 203 -7.54 10.04 -9.44
CA SER A 203 -7.10 8.95 -10.31
C SER A 203 -7.31 7.58 -9.65
N VAL A 204 -6.93 7.42 -8.38
CA VAL A 204 -7.13 6.17 -7.62
C VAL A 204 -8.62 5.82 -7.55
N LEU A 205 -9.49 6.80 -7.27
CA LEU A 205 -10.94 6.60 -7.24
C LEU A 205 -11.50 6.16 -8.60
N PHE A 206 -11.11 6.85 -9.67
CA PHE A 206 -11.50 6.51 -11.04
C PHE A 206 -11.12 5.07 -11.39
N TRP A 207 -9.85 4.71 -11.19
CA TRP A 207 -9.34 3.38 -11.54
C TRP A 207 -9.95 2.30 -10.66
N HIS A 208 -10.31 2.61 -9.40
CA HIS A 208 -11.04 1.68 -8.53
C HIS A 208 -12.42 1.33 -9.10
N ILE A 209 -13.18 2.35 -9.51
CA ILE A 209 -14.50 2.16 -10.14
C ILE A 209 -14.35 1.40 -11.46
N ALA A 210 -13.40 1.81 -12.31
CA ALA A 210 -13.15 1.13 -13.59
C ALA A 210 -12.78 -0.35 -13.40
N THR A 211 -11.98 -0.66 -12.38
CA THR A 211 -11.61 -2.05 -12.04
C THR A 211 -12.82 -2.87 -11.63
N ASP A 212 -13.67 -2.36 -10.74
CA ASP A 212 -14.89 -3.07 -10.31
C ASP A 212 -15.86 -3.27 -11.49
N LEU A 213 -16.04 -2.27 -12.38
CA LEU A 213 -16.86 -2.41 -13.58
C LEU A 213 -16.31 -3.48 -14.54
N CYS A 214 -15.01 -3.46 -14.80
CA CYS A 214 -14.32 -4.43 -15.65
C CYS A 214 -14.35 -5.85 -15.06
N PHE A 215 -14.25 -5.97 -13.73
CA PHE A 215 -14.30 -7.25 -13.01
C PHE A 215 -15.65 -7.94 -13.18
N HIS A 216 -16.74 -7.17 -13.20
CA HIS A 216 -18.11 -7.67 -13.35
C HIS A 216 -18.58 -7.72 -14.82
N HIS A 217 -17.70 -7.48 -15.80
CA HIS A 217 -18.04 -7.55 -17.21
C HIS A 217 -18.25 -9.00 -17.68
N GLN A 218 -19.21 -9.22 -18.57
CA GLN A 218 -19.63 -10.56 -19.02
C GLN A 218 -18.55 -11.32 -19.81
N SER A 219 -17.56 -10.60 -20.35
CA SER A 219 -16.52 -11.18 -21.19
C SER A 219 -15.29 -11.67 -20.41
N THR A 220 -15.35 -11.74 -19.09
CA THR A 220 -14.21 -12.17 -18.27
C THR A 220 -14.14 -13.70 -18.23
N THR A 221 -13.10 -14.27 -18.85
CA THR A 221 -12.81 -15.71 -18.93
C THR A 221 -12.07 -16.21 -17.69
N PRO A 222 -12.02 -17.53 -17.44
CA PRO A 222 -11.28 -18.09 -16.31
C PRO A 222 -9.78 -17.73 -16.28
N ARG A 223 -9.15 -17.51 -17.44
CA ARG A 223 -7.74 -17.10 -17.52
C ARG A 223 -7.56 -15.61 -17.18
N GLY A 224 -8.43 -14.74 -17.70
CA GLY A 224 -8.41 -13.33 -17.29
C GLY A 224 -8.83 -13.12 -15.84
N GLN A 225 -9.55 -14.07 -15.25
CA GLN A 225 -9.97 -14.05 -13.84
C GLN A 225 -8.79 -13.94 -12.87
N GLU A 226 -7.63 -14.52 -13.17
CA GLU A 226 -6.46 -14.43 -12.30
C GLU A 226 -5.92 -12.99 -12.23
N CYS A 227 -5.64 -12.39 -13.40
CA CYS A 227 -5.23 -10.99 -13.49
C CYS A 227 -6.30 -10.05 -12.93
N ALA A 228 -7.58 -10.39 -13.10
CA ALA A 228 -8.71 -9.65 -12.54
C ALA A 228 -8.71 -9.66 -11.01
N VAL A 229 -8.49 -10.83 -10.39
CA VAL A 229 -8.42 -10.97 -8.94
C VAL A 229 -7.23 -10.18 -8.39
N GLN A 230 -6.05 -10.32 -9.00
CA GLN A 230 -4.85 -9.58 -8.59
C GLN A 230 -5.04 -8.06 -8.71
N SER A 231 -5.56 -7.59 -9.85
CA SER A 231 -5.88 -6.17 -10.08
C SER A 231 -6.87 -5.63 -9.06
N ARG A 232 -7.89 -6.42 -8.71
CA ARG A 232 -8.90 -6.04 -7.72
C ARG A 232 -8.32 -5.98 -6.31
N VAL A 233 -7.40 -6.88 -5.96
CA VAL A 233 -6.70 -6.84 -4.66
C VAL A 233 -5.89 -5.55 -4.51
N ILE A 234 -5.13 -5.16 -5.53
CA ILE A 234 -4.36 -3.90 -5.52
C ILE A 234 -5.31 -2.70 -5.48
N SER A 235 -6.35 -2.70 -6.31
CA SER A 235 -7.39 -1.66 -6.33
C SER A 235 -8.05 -1.44 -4.96
N ASN A 236 -8.46 -2.52 -4.29
CA ASN A 236 -9.06 -2.48 -2.96
C ASN A 236 -8.08 -1.99 -1.89
N TYR A 237 -6.79 -2.33 -2.05
CA TYR A 237 -5.74 -1.87 -1.16
C TYR A 237 -5.46 -0.36 -1.33
N MET A 238 -5.43 0.12 -2.57
CA MET A 238 -5.27 1.55 -2.86
C MET A 238 -6.46 2.37 -2.36
N ALA A 239 -7.68 1.84 -2.49
CA ALA A 239 -8.88 2.45 -1.90
C ALA A 239 -8.85 2.42 -0.35
N TYR A 240 -8.27 1.38 0.25
CA TYR A 240 -8.01 1.32 1.68
C TYR A 240 -7.06 2.43 2.12
N LEU A 241 -5.93 2.61 1.42
CA LEU A 241 -4.99 3.69 1.70
C LEU A 241 -5.69 5.05 1.57
N LEU A 242 -6.42 5.27 0.49
CA LEU A 242 -7.14 6.52 0.25
C LEU A 242 -8.17 6.85 1.36
N SER A 243 -8.89 5.86 1.87
CA SER A 243 -9.99 6.07 2.83
C SER A 243 -9.53 6.03 4.30
N ILE A 244 -8.60 5.13 4.63
CA ILE A 244 -8.24 4.80 6.00
C ILE A 244 -6.88 5.39 6.39
N ARG A 245 -5.87 5.27 5.50
CA ARG A 245 -4.50 5.73 5.74
C ARG A 245 -4.03 6.72 4.65
N PRO A 246 -4.73 7.85 4.43
CA PRO A 246 -4.42 8.77 3.34
C PRO A 246 -3.00 9.35 3.44
N GLU A 247 -2.48 9.50 4.65
CA GLU A 247 -1.10 9.94 4.90
C GLU A 247 -0.05 9.04 4.22
N MET A 248 -0.35 7.75 4.05
CA MET A 248 0.52 6.79 3.36
C MET A 248 0.34 6.80 1.85
N LEU A 249 -0.78 7.30 1.31
CA LEU A 249 -1.05 7.26 -0.13
C LEU A 249 -0.09 8.20 -0.90
N MET A 250 0.01 9.46 -0.44
CA MET A 250 0.98 10.43 -0.93
C MET A 250 1.05 11.63 0.03
N LEU A 251 2.08 12.46 -0.13
CA LEU A 251 2.21 13.72 0.60
C LEU A 251 0.98 14.62 0.41
N GLY A 252 0.37 15.04 1.53
CA GLY A 252 -0.70 16.05 1.52
C GLY A 252 -2.13 15.50 1.41
N THR A 253 -2.32 14.20 1.18
CA THR A 253 -3.67 13.60 1.14
C THR A 253 -4.32 13.64 2.52
N ARG A 254 -5.57 14.13 2.58
CA ARG A 254 -6.37 14.23 3.82
C ARG A 254 -7.71 13.53 3.63
N LYS A 255 -8.27 12.97 4.71
CA LYS A 255 -9.60 12.31 4.69
C LYS A 255 -10.71 13.18 4.10
N GLY A 256 -10.66 14.50 4.30
CA GLY A 256 -11.65 15.44 3.74
C GLY A 256 -11.62 15.51 2.21
N ILE A 257 -10.45 15.34 1.60
CA ILE A 257 -10.27 15.40 0.14
C ILE A 257 -10.91 14.16 -0.52
N PHE A 258 -10.76 12.99 0.10
CA PHE A 258 -11.42 11.76 -0.36
C PHE A 258 -12.95 11.87 -0.38
N MET A 259 -13.56 12.46 0.65
CA MET A 259 -15.01 12.67 0.66
C MET A 259 -15.46 13.60 -0.45
N VAL A 260 -14.72 14.70 -0.69
CA VAL A 260 -14.99 15.60 -1.82
C VAL A 260 -14.86 14.87 -3.16
N ALA A 261 -13.82 14.06 -3.35
CA ALA A 261 -13.66 13.25 -4.55
C ALA A 261 -14.79 12.23 -4.74
N CYS A 262 -15.29 11.64 -3.64
CA CYS A 262 -16.44 10.73 -3.67
C CYS A 262 -17.77 11.44 -3.98
N ASP A 263 -17.96 12.66 -3.49
CA ASP A 263 -19.16 13.44 -3.79
C ASP A 263 -19.16 13.91 -5.26
N ASP A 264 -17.97 14.12 -5.83
CA ASP A 264 -17.76 14.43 -7.26
C ASP A 264 -17.80 13.20 -8.19
N VAL A 265 -18.16 12.02 -7.69
CA VAL A 265 -18.24 10.80 -8.52
C VAL A 265 -19.22 10.98 -9.67
N GLU A 266 -20.32 11.74 -9.52
CA GLU A 266 -21.22 12.05 -10.64
C GLU A 266 -20.56 12.89 -11.75
N LEU A 267 -19.64 13.80 -11.41
CA LEU A 267 -18.84 14.54 -12.39
C LEU A 267 -17.79 13.64 -13.08
N MET A 268 -17.24 12.67 -12.35
CA MET A 268 -16.29 11.68 -12.90
C MET A 268 -16.96 10.62 -13.78
N LEU A 269 -18.20 10.24 -13.46
CA LEU A 269 -18.98 9.23 -14.17
C LEU A 269 -19.64 9.76 -15.47
N GLY A 270 -19.22 10.93 -15.96
CA GLY A 270 -19.72 11.51 -17.20
C GLY A 270 -19.57 10.60 -18.44
N SER A 271 -20.09 11.06 -19.59
CA SER A 271 -20.14 10.29 -20.84
C SER A 271 -18.77 9.76 -21.31
N GLU A 272 -17.68 10.43 -20.95
CA GLU A 272 -16.30 10.05 -21.30
C GLU A 272 -15.87 8.75 -20.59
N LEU A 273 -16.09 8.63 -19.27
CA LEU A 273 -15.80 7.41 -18.51
C LEU A 273 -16.50 6.19 -19.11
N ALA A 274 -17.81 6.31 -19.38
CA ALA A 274 -18.60 5.21 -19.89
C ALA A 274 -18.09 4.72 -21.25
N THR A 275 -17.66 5.65 -22.11
CA THR A 275 -17.13 5.33 -23.45
C THR A 275 -15.75 4.70 -23.37
N ASP A 276 -14.83 5.28 -22.60
CA ASP A 276 -13.44 4.83 -22.52
C ASP A 276 -13.30 3.50 -21.76
N VAL A 277 -14.04 3.32 -20.65
CA VAL A 277 -14.06 2.04 -19.93
C VAL A 277 -14.72 0.94 -20.76
N ARG A 278 -15.76 1.26 -21.56
CA ARG A 278 -16.30 0.30 -22.53
C ARG A 278 -15.30 -0.05 -23.62
N GLY A 279 -14.53 0.92 -24.11
CA GLY A 279 -13.44 0.69 -25.06
C GLY A 279 -12.36 -0.23 -24.49
N LEU A 280 -11.96 0.00 -23.23
CA LEU A 280 -11.06 -0.87 -22.48
C LEU A 280 -11.66 -2.28 -22.28
N ALA A 281 -12.99 -2.38 -22.17
CA ALA A 281 -13.70 -3.63 -21.97
C ALA A 281 -13.89 -4.48 -23.25
N GLN A 282 -13.35 -4.10 -24.40
CA GLN A 282 -13.52 -4.88 -25.64
C GLN A 282 -12.57 -6.07 -25.74
N ASP A 283 -11.30 -5.90 -25.35
CA ASP A 283 -10.28 -6.95 -25.36
C ASP A 283 -9.93 -7.31 -23.92
N GLU A 284 -10.21 -8.55 -23.50
CA GLU A 284 -9.98 -8.99 -22.12
C GLU A 284 -8.50 -8.98 -21.74
N HIS A 285 -7.62 -9.39 -22.66
CA HIS A 285 -6.18 -9.47 -22.38
C HIS A 285 -5.62 -8.06 -22.18
N VAL A 286 -5.90 -7.16 -23.13
CA VAL A 286 -5.46 -5.77 -23.05
C VAL A 286 -6.07 -5.08 -21.83
N ARG A 287 -7.33 -5.34 -21.50
CA ARG A 287 -8.00 -4.78 -20.32
C ARG A 287 -7.23 -5.06 -19.05
N TRP A 288 -6.93 -6.33 -18.77
CA TRP A 288 -6.31 -6.70 -17.52
C TRP A 288 -4.82 -6.36 -17.48
N GLU A 289 -4.11 -6.39 -18.62
CA GLU A 289 -2.75 -5.86 -18.70
C GLU A 289 -2.69 -4.36 -18.37
N VAL A 290 -3.62 -3.58 -18.92
CA VAL A 290 -3.69 -2.13 -18.68
C VAL A 290 -4.08 -1.83 -17.24
N ILE A 291 -5.13 -2.47 -16.71
CA ILE A 291 -5.58 -2.24 -15.34
C ILE A 291 -4.49 -2.65 -14.34
N GLN A 292 -3.89 -3.82 -14.51
CA GLN A 292 -2.83 -4.30 -13.62
C GLN A 292 -1.61 -3.40 -13.69
N GLY A 293 -1.15 -3.03 -14.89
CA GLY A 293 0.01 -2.16 -15.08
C GLY A 293 -0.17 -0.79 -14.43
N VAL A 294 -1.33 -0.15 -14.62
CA VAL A 294 -1.64 1.13 -13.97
C VAL A 294 -1.64 1.00 -12.46
N TRP A 295 -2.22 -0.07 -11.91
CA TRP A 295 -2.23 -0.28 -10.47
C TRP A 295 -0.83 -0.49 -9.88
N VAL A 296 0.02 -1.26 -10.56
CA VAL A 296 1.41 -1.46 -10.14
C VAL A 296 2.18 -0.14 -10.16
N GLU A 297 2.01 0.67 -11.22
CA GLU A 297 2.63 2.00 -11.29
C GLU A 297 2.13 2.93 -10.16
N MET A 298 0.82 2.98 -9.90
CA MET A 298 0.27 3.79 -8.80
C MET A 298 0.74 3.32 -7.42
N LEU A 299 0.89 2.01 -7.23
CA LEU A 299 1.40 1.43 -5.99
C LEU A 299 2.86 1.79 -5.77
N CYS A 300 3.70 1.65 -6.80
CA CYS A 300 5.11 2.06 -6.77
C CYS A 300 5.25 3.57 -6.54
N TYR A 301 4.44 4.37 -7.24
CA TYR A 301 4.35 5.81 -7.03
C TYR A 301 4.01 6.12 -5.58
N SER A 302 2.96 5.53 -5.01
CA SER A 302 2.56 5.77 -3.62
C SER A 302 3.66 5.39 -2.63
N ALA A 303 4.30 4.23 -2.82
CA ALA A 303 5.38 3.75 -1.95
C ALA A 303 6.60 4.68 -1.98
N SER A 304 6.97 5.21 -3.15
CA SER A 304 8.06 6.19 -3.27
C SER A 304 7.72 7.57 -2.72
N ARG A 305 6.43 7.93 -2.64
CA ARG A 305 5.95 9.26 -2.19
C ARG A 305 5.61 9.31 -0.72
N CYS A 306 5.33 8.16 -0.11
CA CYS A 306 5.10 8.06 1.32
C CYS A 306 6.38 8.45 2.08
N ARG A 307 6.22 9.19 3.19
CA ARG A 307 7.37 9.63 3.99
C ARG A 307 7.99 8.42 4.68
N GLY A 308 9.31 8.32 4.68
CA GLY A 308 10.04 7.24 5.38
C GLY A 308 9.57 7.05 6.83
N TYR A 309 9.34 8.13 7.58
CA TYR A 309 8.85 8.03 8.96
C TYR A 309 7.44 7.44 9.07
N LEU A 310 6.57 7.56 8.05
CA LEU A 310 5.22 6.98 8.07
C LEU A 310 5.27 5.47 7.85
N HIS A 311 6.21 4.98 7.04
CA HIS A 311 6.50 3.55 6.95
C HIS A 311 6.93 3.00 8.32
N ALA A 312 7.75 3.76 9.05
CA ALA A 312 8.19 3.41 10.40
C ALA A 312 7.10 3.60 11.48
N LYS A 313 6.29 4.67 11.45
CA LYS A 313 5.26 4.93 12.47
C LYS A 313 4.22 3.81 12.54
N ASN A 314 3.89 3.23 11.40
CA ASN A 314 2.90 2.16 11.31
C ASN A 314 3.47 0.79 11.75
N MET A 315 4.74 0.72 12.17
CA MET A 315 5.38 -0.49 12.73
C MET A 315 4.65 -1.05 13.96
N ASN A 316 4.06 -0.20 14.80
CA ASN A 316 3.33 -0.64 15.99
C ASN A 316 1.98 -1.31 15.66
N GLU A 317 1.47 -1.13 14.44
CA GLU A 317 0.19 -1.69 13.99
C GLU A 317 0.35 -2.96 13.14
N GLY A 318 1.58 -3.32 12.77
CA GLY A 318 1.94 -4.54 12.06
C GLY A 318 2.53 -4.33 10.66
N PRO A 319 2.88 -5.43 9.96
CA PRO A 319 3.44 -5.39 8.61
C PRO A 319 2.45 -4.79 7.59
N GLU A 320 2.90 -3.79 6.83
CA GLU A 320 2.08 -3.08 5.83
C GLU A 320 2.62 -3.27 4.40
N LEU A 321 1.75 -3.61 3.44
CA LEU A 321 2.12 -3.89 2.05
C LEU A 321 2.88 -2.71 1.41
N LEU A 322 2.44 -1.47 1.60
CA LEU A 322 3.10 -0.30 1.01
C LEU A 322 4.54 -0.13 1.51
N SER A 323 4.79 -0.43 2.79
CA SER A 323 6.14 -0.38 3.37
C SER A 323 7.04 -1.48 2.81
N TYR A 324 6.47 -2.64 2.51
CA TYR A 324 7.17 -3.73 1.85
C TYR A 324 7.53 -3.37 0.40
N VAL A 325 6.59 -2.79 -0.36
CA VAL A 325 6.87 -2.26 -1.70
C VAL A 325 7.93 -1.16 -1.66
N TRP A 326 7.89 -0.27 -0.66
CA TRP A 326 8.91 0.76 -0.49
C TRP A 326 10.32 0.17 -0.29
N ILE A 327 10.45 -0.89 0.51
CA ILE A 327 11.73 -1.60 0.68
C ILE A 327 12.16 -2.30 -0.60
N LEU A 328 11.24 -2.96 -1.31
CA LEU A 328 11.52 -3.55 -2.63
C LEU A 328 12.10 -2.50 -3.58
N LEU A 329 11.42 -1.35 -3.71
CA LEU A 329 11.87 -0.24 -4.55
C LEU A 329 13.27 0.27 -4.15
N SER A 330 13.50 0.47 -2.85
CA SER A 330 14.79 0.93 -2.33
C SER A 330 15.94 -0.03 -2.67
N LEU A 331 15.70 -1.34 -2.51
CA LEU A 331 16.70 -2.37 -2.83
C LEU A 331 16.97 -2.50 -4.33
N MET A 332 15.99 -2.14 -5.17
CA MET A 332 16.15 -2.10 -6.61
C MET A 332 16.73 -0.78 -7.14
N GLY A 333 17.17 0.12 -6.24
CA GLY A 333 17.76 1.41 -6.61
C GLY A 333 16.75 2.41 -7.18
N MET A 334 15.47 2.26 -6.88
CA MET A 334 14.42 3.21 -7.28
C MET A 334 14.36 4.40 -6.33
N GLU A 335 13.87 5.54 -6.83
CA GLU A 335 13.87 6.80 -6.09
C GLU A 335 12.84 6.72 -4.96
N THR A 336 13.27 6.97 -3.73
CA THR A 336 12.41 7.06 -2.56
C THR A 336 12.18 8.52 -2.16
N SER A 337 11.21 8.76 -1.29
CA SER A 337 10.95 10.12 -0.77
C SER A 337 12.17 10.70 -0.04
N ALA A 338 13.02 9.87 0.55
CA ALA A 338 14.25 10.28 1.21
C ALA A 338 15.28 10.85 0.21
N ASP A 339 15.40 10.25 -0.98
CA ASP A 339 16.36 10.64 -2.01
C ASP A 339 16.04 12.03 -2.58
N ARG A 340 14.75 12.37 -2.69
CA ARG A 340 14.30 13.68 -3.17
C ARG A 340 14.66 14.85 -2.27
N TYR A 341 14.80 14.64 -0.96
CA TYR A 341 15.28 15.69 -0.07
C TYR A 341 16.79 15.93 -0.19
N GLN A 342 17.52 15.00 -0.80
CA GLN A 342 18.97 15.06 -0.98
C GLN A 342 19.40 15.46 -2.40
N MET A 343 18.52 15.28 -3.40
CA MET A 343 18.75 15.75 -4.77
C MET A 343 18.34 17.21 -4.94
N SER A 344 19.29 18.07 -5.34
CA SER A 344 19.00 19.40 -5.86
C SER A 344 18.27 19.32 -7.21
N GLU A 345 17.27 20.19 -7.42
CA GLU A 345 16.58 20.30 -8.71
C GLU A 345 17.57 20.71 -9.80
N PRO A 346 17.65 19.99 -10.93
CA PRO A 346 18.34 20.48 -12.11
C PRO A 346 17.50 21.57 -12.79
N PRO A 347 18.13 22.52 -13.49
CA PRO A 347 17.43 23.62 -14.15
C PRO A 347 16.43 23.07 -15.19
N GLU A 348 15.22 23.64 -15.20
CA GLU A 348 14.17 23.32 -16.16
C GLU A 348 14.68 23.45 -17.60
N THR A 349 14.84 22.32 -18.29
CA THR A 349 14.93 22.33 -19.75
C THR A 349 13.53 22.51 -20.31
N LYS A 350 13.27 23.71 -20.85
CA LYS A 350 12.07 24.01 -21.62
C LYS A 350 11.91 22.95 -22.72
N GLU A 351 10.77 22.28 -22.73
CA GLU A 351 10.36 21.44 -23.84
C GLU A 351 10.21 22.34 -25.08
N GLU A 352 11.01 22.10 -26.12
CA GLU A 352 10.82 22.71 -27.43
C GLU A 352 9.58 22.06 -28.07
N GLU A 353 8.48 22.83 -28.14
CA GLU A 353 7.34 22.49 -29.00
C GLU A 353 7.80 22.59 -30.46
N GLU A 354 7.85 21.46 -31.17
CA GLU A 354 7.86 21.44 -32.64
C GLU A 354 6.55 22.07 -33.14
N VAL A 355 6.63 23.29 -33.65
CA VAL A 355 5.60 23.89 -34.51
C VAL A 355 6.20 24.05 -35.91
N GLU A 356 5.67 23.28 -36.85
CA GLU A 356 5.93 23.42 -38.28
C GLU A 356 5.57 24.84 -38.77
N GLY A 357 6.57 25.53 -39.31
CA GLY A 357 6.54 26.26 -40.59
C GLY A 357 5.46 27.32 -40.84
N GLY A 358 5.89 28.60 -40.82
CA GLY A 358 5.19 29.69 -41.49
C GLY A 358 5.85 31.05 -41.28
N GLU A 359 6.87 31.38 -42.10
CA GLU A 359 7.42 32.72 -42.21
C GLU A 359 6.36 33.72 -42.70
N VAL A 360 6.20 34.87 -42.02
CA VAL A 360 6.18 36.22 -42.64
C VAL A 360 6.61 37.27 -41.60
N GLY A 361 7.78 37.88 -41.84
CA GLY A 361 8.07 39.33 -41.81
C GLY A 361 7.55 40.25 -40.69
N ALA A 362 8.54 40.72 -39.92
CA ALA A 362 8.85 42.13 -39.63
C ALA A 362 8.23 42.89 -38.43
N GLU A 363 9.16 43.64 -37.82
CA GLU A 363 9.05 44.84 -36.98
C GLU A 363 8.87 44.70 -35.47
N GLY A 364 9.83 45.33 -34.77
CA GLY A 364 10.04 45.20 -33.35
C GLY A 364 9.41 46.31 -32.50
N ARG A 365 9.43 46.08 -31.19
CA ARG A 365 9.74 47.09 -30.17
C ARG A 365 9.89 46.41 -28.82
N SER A 366 11.03 46.70 -28.19
CA SER A 366 11.29 46.52 -26.77
C SER A 366 10.26 47.29 -25.94
N ILE A 367 9.59 46.63 -24.99
CA ILE A 367 9.03 47.28 -23.80
C ILE A 367 9.29 46.37 -22.59
N GLN A 368 10.25 46.82 -21.78
CA GLN A 368 10.47 46.43 -20.40
C GLN A 368 9.25 46.85 -19.56
N HIS A 369 8.75 45.98 -18.69
CA HIS A 369 7.90 46.40 -17.56
C HIS A 369 8.39 45.74 -16.27
N GLU A 370 9.13 46.53 -15.50
CA GLU A 370 9.28 46.38 -14.05
C GLU A 370 7.92 46.56 -13.38
N ILE A 371 7.57 45.69 -12.41
CA ILE A 371 6.77 46.13 -11.25
C ILE A 371 7.35 45.52 -9.97
N ASN A 372 7.87 46.45 -9.17
CA ASN A 372 8.26 46.46 -7.77
C ASN A 372 7.43 45.59 -6.80
N ILE A 373 8.12 44.91 -5.89
CA ILE A 373 7.58 44.44 -4.61
C ILE A 373 8.09 45.40 -3.52
N HIS A 374 7.17 46.05 -2.81
CA HIS A 374 7.47 46.87 -1.64
C HIS A 374 7.73 45.98 -0.41
N VAL A 375 8.72 46.42 0.37
CA VAL A 375 9.32 45.88 1.61
C VAL A 375 8.30 45.41 2.65
#